data_AF-A0A7L9J0Y7-F1
#
_entry.id   AF-A0A7L9J0Y7-F1
#
_cell.length_a   1.000
_cell.length_b   1.000
_cell.length_c   1.000
_cell.angle_alpha   90.00
_cell.angle_beta   90.00
_cell.angle_gamma   90.00
#
_symmetry.space_group_name_H-M   'P 1'
#
loop_
_entity.id
_entity.type
_entity.pdbx_description
1 polymer ?
#
loop_
_entity_poly.entity_id
_entity_poly.type
_entity_poly.pdbx_seq_one_letter_code
_entity_poly.pdbx_strand_id
1 'polypeptide(L)'
;MRSRRRHTWSNWAGNVTDSAETLAPRTPEEVAEAVRSAAGEGRRIRPVGSGHSFTAVAQADDLRLDLHHLSGIVSADRHTGRVRVLAGTPLRVLNQALDWLGLAMPNCLVKGPIGQCVKTLV
;
A
#
# COMPACT_ATOMS: atom_id res chain seq x y z
N MET A 1 3.35 17.91 -28.39
CA MET A 1 3.80 16.71 -27.66
C MET A 1 4.23 17.14 -26.25
N ARG A 2 3.41 16.95 -25.21
CA ARG A 2 3.76 17.35 -23.83
C ARG A 2 4.85 16.41 -23.30
N SER A 3 5.99 16.94 -22.86
CA SER A 3 7.00 16.12 -22.18
C SER A 3 6.40 15.59 -20.87
N ARG A 4 6.30 14.26 -20.74
CA ARG A 4 5.95 13.62 -19.47
C ARG A 4 7.12 13.88 -18.51
N ARG A 5 6.91 14.73 -17.51
CA ARG A 5 7.89 14.93 -16.44
C ARG A 5 8.05 13.59 -15.72
N ARG A 6 9.21 12.95 -15.88
CA ARG A 6 9.61 11.81 -15.04
C ARG A 6 9.94 12.38 -13.67
N HIS A 7 9.04 12.22 -12.71
CA HIS A 7 9.33 12.56 -11.33
C HIS A 7 10.18 11.43 -10.74
N THR A 8 11.40 11.78 -10.31
CA THR A 8 12.27 10.86 -9.60
C THR A 8 11.61 10.46 -8.29
N TRP A 9 11.34 9.18 -8.11
CA TRP A 9 10.93 8.63 -6.83
C TRP A 9 12.15 8.25 -6.02
N SER A 10 12.02 8.35 -4.70
CA SER A 10 13.03 7.90 -3.76
C SER A 10 12.34 7.13 -2.63
N ASN A 11 12.97 6.04 -2.18
CA ASN A 11 12.55 5.38 -0.96
C ASN A 11 12.78 6.30 0.26
N TRP A 12 12.20 5.94 1.40
CA TRP A 12 12.29 6.75 2.62
C TRP A 12 13.75 7.00 3.06
N ALA A 13 14.62 6.01 2.88
CA ALA A 13 16.04 6.10 3.25
C ALA A 13 16.90 6.88 2.23
N GLY A 14 16.37 7.25 1.07
CA GLY A 14 17.08 8.03 0.06
C GLY A 14 18.10 7.25 -0.79
N ASN A 15 18.30 5.97 -0.53
CA ASN A 15 19.34 5.15 -1.17
C ASN A 15 18.85 4.38 -2.41
N VAL A 16 17.54 4.34 -2.66
CA VAL A 16 16.94 3.73 -3.85
C VAL A 16 16.09 4.77 -4.55
N THR A 17 16.34 4.99 -5.83
CA THR A 17 15.57 5.93 -6.66
C THR A 17 15.23 5.32 -8.01
N ASP A 18 14.17 5.84 -8.66
CA ASP A 18 13.86 5.52 -10.05
C ASP A 18 13.16 6.70 -10.75
N SER A 19 13.00 6.60 -12.07
CA SER A 19 12.31 7.59 -12.90
C SER A 19 11.12 7.00 -13.68
N ALA A 20 10.59 5.88 -13.20
CA ALA A 20 9.49 5.17 -13.83
C ALA A 20 8.23 6.03 -13.91
N GLU A 21 7.42 5.76 -14.94
CA GLU A 21 6.10 6.38 -15.05
C GLU A 21 5.18 5.88 -13.92
N THR A 22 4.43 6.79 -13.31
CA THR A 22 3.52 6.44 -12.20
C THR A 22 2.09 6.26 -12.69
N LEU A 23 1.47 5.16 -12.28
CA LEU A 23 0.04 4.87 -12.39
C LEU A 23 -0.57 4.93 -10.98
N ALA A 24 -1.65 5.69 -10.82
CA ALA A 24 -2.33 5.89 -9.54
C ALA A 24 -3.83 5.52 -9.66
N PRO A 25 -4.16 4.23 -9.79
CA PRO A 25 -5.54 3.78 -9.93
C PRO A 25 -6.34 4.04 -8.66
N ARG A 26 -7.64 4.25 -8.83
CA ARG A 26 -8.63 4.54 -7.79
C ARG A 26 -9.56 3.37 -7.52
N THR A 27 -9.58 2.37 -8.40
CA THR A 27 -10.41 1.17 -8.26
C THR A 27 -9.63 -0.11 -8.56
N PRO A 28 -10.07 -1.28 -8.07
CA PRO A 28 -9.50 -2.57 -8.46
C PRO A 28 -9.58 -2.83 -9.97
N GLU A 29 -10.62 -2.33 -10.63
CA GLU A 29 -10.81 -2.47 -12.08
C GLU A 29 -9.74 -1.70 -12.85
N GLU A 30 -9.40 -0.48 -12.40
CA GLU A 30 -8.31 0.32 -12.96
C GLU A 30 -6.94 -0.34 -12.72
N VAL A 31 -6.74 -1.01 -11.58
CA VAL A 31 -5.54 -1.82 -11.35
C VAL A 31 -5.46 -2.96 -12.37
N ALA A 32 -6.57 -3.69 -12.57
CA ALA A 32 -6.61 -4.80 -13.50
C ALA A 32 -6.36 -4.33 -14.94
N GLU A 33 -6.89 -3.17 -15.32
CA GLU A 33 -6.65 -2.57 -16.63
C GLU A 33 -5.19 -2.14 -16.81
N ALA A 34 -4.60 -1.50 -15.80
CA ALA A 34 -3.19 -1.14 -15.82
C ALA A 34 -2.29 -2.37 -16.04
N VAL A 35 -2.58 -3.48 -15.35
CA VAL A 35 -1.84 -4.75 -15.50
C VAL A 35 -1.99 -5.33 -16.90
N ARG A 36 -3.21 -5.35 -17.46
CA ARG A 36 -3.46 -5.84 -18.82
C ARG A 36 -2.75 -4.97 -19.87
N SER A 37 -2.86 -3.65 -19.77
CA SER A 37 -2.23 -2.70 -20.69
C SER A 37 -0.70 -2.84 -20.65
N ALA A 38 -0.10 -2.89 -19.46
CA ALA A 38 1.35 -3.07 -19.34
C ALA A 38 1.82 -4.40 -19.94
N ALA A 39 1.07 -5.49 -19.71
CA ALA A 39 1.37 -6.79 -20.32
C ALA A 39 1.27 -6.75 -21.84
N GLY A 40 0.26 -6.09 -22.41
CA GLY A 40 0.12 -5.89 -23.85
C GLY A 40 1.23 -5.03 -24.46
N GLU A 41 1.80 -4.10 -23.69
CA GLU A 41 2.94 -3.26 -24.07
C GLU A 41 4.31 -3.91 -23.78
N GLY A 42 4.34 -5.10 -23.16
CA GLY A 42 5.59 -5.75 -22.75
C GLY A 42 6.34 -5.04 -21.60
N ARG A 43 5.64 -4.20 -20.83
CA ARG A 43 6.18 -3.39 -19.72
C ARG A 43 5.94 -4.06 -18.37
N ARG A 44 6.85 -3.83 -17.43
CA ARG A 44 6.76 -4.36 -16.05
C ARG A 44 6.16 -3.35 -15.10
N ILE A 45 5.23 -3.81 -14.26
CA ILE A 45 4.67 -3.01 -13.17
C ILE A 45 5.36 -3.37 -11.85
N ARG A 46 5.71 -2.36 -11.07
CA ARG A 46 6.11 -2.50 -9.68
C ARG A 46 5.15 -1.74 -8.75
N PRO A 47 4.40 -2.45 -7.88
CA PRO A 47 3.63 -1.78 -6.83
C PRO A 47 4.57 -1.18 -5.78
N VAL A 48 4.26 0.05 -5.37
CA VAL A 48 5.01 0.77 -4.34
C VAL A 48 4.04 1.17 -3.23
N GLY A 49 4.33 0.70 -2.02
CA GLY A 49 3.65 1.12 -0.80
C GLY A 49 4.28 2.38 -0.21
N SER A 50 4.48 2.43 1.10
CA SER A 50 5.07 3.60 1.78
C SER A 50 6.57 3.79 1.53
N GLY A 51 7.23 2.96 0.71
CA GLY A 51 8.64 3.13 0.33
C GLY A 51 9.66 2.92 1.45
N HIS A 52 9.33 2.19 2.51
CA HIS A 52 10.23 1.98 3.67
C HIS A 52 11.24 0.83 3.50
N SER A 53 11.27 0.17 2.32
CA SER A 53 12.30 -0.85 2.07
C SER A 53 13.65 -0.19 1.84
N PHE A 54 14.69 -0.72 2.48
CA PHE A 54 16.09 -0.33 2.25
C PHE A 54 16.68 -0.95 0.98
N THR A 55 16.01 -1.96 0.41
CA THR A 55 16.44 -2.67 -0.81
C THR A 55 15.68 -2.19 -2.04
N ALA A 56 16.21 -2.50 -3.22
CA ALA A 56 15.61 -2.16 -4.52
C ALA A 56 14.29 -2.89 -4.85
N VAL A 57 13.68 -3.61 -3.88
CA VAL A 57 12.42 -4.35 -4.09
C VAL A 57 11.28 -3.46 -4.60
N ALA A 58 11.27 -2.17 -4.25
CA ALA A 58 10.27 -1.20 -4.70
C ALA A 58 10.70 -0.39 -5.93
N GLN A 59 11.93 -0.58 -6.43
CA GLN A 59 12.45 0.15 -7.59
C GLN A 59 11.76 -0.32 -8.87
N ALA A 60 11.17 0.61 -9.62
CA ALA A 60 10.46 0.32 -10.86
C ALA A 60 11.33 0.60 -12.10
N ASP A 61 11.32 -0.31 -13.07
CA ASP A 61 12.00 -0.12 -14.35
C ASP A 61 11.11 0.64 -15.35
N ASP A 62 9.87 0.17 -15.56
CA ASP A 62 8.95 0.74 -16.56
C ASP A 62 7.80 1.53 -15.93
N LEU A 63 7.05 0.88 -15.04
CA LEU A 63 5.81 1.40 -14.46
C LEU A 63 5.81 1.23 -12.95
N ARG A 64 5.59 2.32 -12.22
CA ARG A 64 5.31 2.34 -10.79
C ARG A 64 3.82 2.39 -10.56
N LEU A 65 3.29 1.46 -9.77
CA LEU A 65 1.89 1.42 -9.36
C LEU A 65 1.76 1.95 -7.94
N ASP A 66 1.17 3.13 -7.80
CA ASP A 66 0.87 3.79 -6.54
C ASP A 66 -0.58 3.49 -6.14
N LEU A 67 -0.75 2.80 -5.01
CA LEU A 67 -2.06 2.34 -4.54
C LEU A 67 -2.69 3.27 -3.49
N HIS A 68 -2.15 4.47 -3.24
CA HIS A 68 -2.61 5.31 -2.12
C HIS A 68 -4.12 5.65 -2.14
N HIS A 69 -4.73 5.71 -3.33
CA HIS A 69 -6.17 5.91 -3.49
C HIS A 69 -7.01 4.69 -3.07
N LEU A 70 -6.43 3.50 -3.08
CA LEU A 70 -7.02 2.26 -2.59
C LEU A 70 -6.66 2.06 -1.12
N SER A 71 -7.21 2.91 -0.24
CA SER A 71 -6.98 2.86 1.20
C SER A 71 -8.27 2.79 2.01
N GLY A 72 -8.25 2.06 3.12
CA GLY A 72 -9.38 1.89 4.04
C GLY A 72 -9.73 0.42 4.33
N ILE A 73 -10.64 0.23 5.30
CA ILE A 73 -11.23 -1.06 5.64
C ILE A 73 -12.45 -1.29 4.73
N VAL A 74 -12.48 -2.45 4.08
CA VAL A 74 -13.61 -2.91 3.25
C VAL A 74 -14.66 -3.62 4.11
N SER A 75 -14.22 -4.42 5.08
CA SER A 75 -15.11 -5.14 6.00
C SER A 75 -14.35 -5.57 7.25
N ALA A 76 -15.03 -5.63 8.39
CA ALA A 76 -14.48 -6.16 9.63
C ALA A 76 -15.49 -7.12 10.29
N ASP A 77 -15.05 -8.33 10.57
CA ASP A 77 -15.77 -9.29 11.38
C ASP A 77 -15.17 -9.29 12.79
N ARG A 78 -15.90 -8.70 13.74
CA ARG A 78 -15.45 -8.57 15.13
C ARG A 78 -15.55 -9.89 15.91
N HIS A 79 -16.33 -10.85 15.43
CA HIS A 79 -16.45 -12.15 16.06
C HIS A 79 -15.20 -13.00 15.77
N THR A 80 -14.80 -13.05 14.50
CA THR A 80 -13.60 -13.80 14.07
C THR A 80 -12.31 -12.98 14.15
N GLY A 81 -12.39 -11.66 14.28
CA GLY A 81 -11.25 -10.75 14.26
C GLY A 81 -10.74 -10.44 12.84
N ARG A 82 -11.36 -10.96 11.78
CA ARG A 82 -10.88 -10.78 10.41
C ARG A 82 -11.25 -9.42 9.84
N VAL A 83 -10.26 -8.71 9.31
CA VAL A 83 -10.45 -7.40 8.67
C VAL A 83 -9.92 -7.45 7.25
N ARG A 84 -10.74 -7.03 6.29
CA ARG A 84 -10.37 -6.87 4.88
C ARG A 84 -10.03 -5.40 4.63
N VAL A 85 -8.85 -5.14 4.10
CA VAL A 85 -8.31 -3.79 3.86
C VAL A 85 -7.89 -3.63 2.41
N LEU A 86 -7.93 -2.40 1.91
CA LEU A 86 -7.37 -2.08 0.61
C LEU A 86 -5.83 -1.98 0.68
N ALA A 87 -5.15 -2.40 -0.39
CA ALA A 87 -3.70 -2.61 -0.41
C ALA A 87 -2.86 -1.33 -0.20
N GLY A 88 -3.42 -0.15 -0.47
CA GLY A 88 -2.78 1.13 -0.22
C GLY A 88 -2.97 1.68 1.20
N THR A 89 -3.66 0.95 2.09
CA THR A 89 -3.93 1.41 3.46
C THR A 89 -2.62 1.51 4.26
N PRO A 90 -2.19 2.72 4.68
CA PRO A 90 -0.99 2.85 5.50
C PRO A 90 -1.21 2.20 6.87
N LEU A 91 -0.20 1.51 7.42
CA LEU A 91 -0.31 0.84 8.72
C LEU A 91 -0.76 1.78 9.85
N ARG A 92 -0.36 3.06 9.82
CA ARG A 92 -0.84 4.08 10.78
C ARG A 92 -2.35 4.27 10.71
N VAL A 93 -2.90 4.35 9.51
CA VAL A 93 -4.34 4.50 9.28
C VAL A 93 -5.07 3.22 9.68
N LEU A 94 -4.51 2.06 9.33
CA LEU A 94 -5.06 0.76 9.72
C LEU A 94 -5.11 0.61 11.24
N ASN A 95 -4.01 0.89 11.95
CA ASN A 95 -3.96 0.81 13.41
C ASN A 95 -5.02 1.69 14.07
N GLN A 96 -5.15 2.93 13.60
CA GLN A 96 -6.19 3.83 14.11
C GLN A 96 -7.59 3.26 13.87
N ALA A 97 -7.87 2.75 12.66
CA ALA A 97 -9.17 2.17 12.34
C ALA A 97 -9.48 0.90 13.14
N LEU A 98 -8.48 0.06 13.42
CA LEU A 98 -8.63 -1.13 14.26
C LEU A 98 -8.93 -0.77 15.72
N ASP A 99 -8.27 0.26 16.26
CA ASP A 99 -8.51 0.76 17.62
C ASP A 99 -9.98 1.17 17.81
N TRP A 100 -10.55 1.91 16.86
CA TRP A 100 -11.98 2.25 16.84
C TRP A 100 -12.92 1.04 16.81
N LEU A 101 -12.46 -0.10 16.27
CA LEU A 101 -13.24 -1.35 16.22
C LEU A 101 -13.05 -2.24 17.46
N GLY A 102 -12.16 -1.84 18.37
CA GLY A 102 -11.69 -2.66 19.48
C GLY A 102 -10.95 -3.90 18.99
N LEU A 103 -10.05 -3.73 18.02
CA LEU A 103 -9.17 -4.75 17.45
C LEU A 103 -7.72 -4.25 17.41
N ALA A 104 -6.77 -5.16 17.29
CA ALA A 104 -5.36 -4.80 17.12
C ALA A 104 -4.65 -5.79 16.19
N MET A 105 -3.58 -5.34 15.52
CA MET A 105 -2.71 -6.27 14.79
C MET A 105 -1.91 -7.15 15.78
N PRO A 106 -1.68 -8.44 15.47
CA PRO A 106 -1.00 -9.41 16.34
C PRO A 106 0.39 -8.98 16.84
N ASN A 107 1.11 -8.20 16.03
CA ASN A 107 2.50 -7.78 16.28
C ASN A 107 2.63 -6.26 16.39
N CYS A 108 1.62 -5.57 16.95
CA CYS A 108 1.68 -4.13 17.09
C CYS A 108 2.48 -3.73 18.35
N LEU A 109 3.60 -3.02 18.19
CA LEU A 109 4.37 -2.43 19.31
C LEU A 109 3.76 -1.11 19.83
N VAL A 110 2.66 -0.64 19.24
CA VAL A 110 1.97 0.57 19.68
C VAL A 110 1.00 0.22 20.81
N LYS A 111 1.42 0.43 22.06
CA LYS A 111 0.52 0.34 23.22
C LYS A 111 -0.34 1.60 23.31
N GLY A 112 -1.66 1.45 23.15
CA GLY A 112 -2.62 2.47 23.55
C GLY A 112 -2.65 2.66 25.07
N PRO A 113 -3.21 3.78 25.58
CA PRO A 113 -3.22 4.11 27.01
C PRO A 113 -4.08 3.17 27.87
N ILE A 114 -4.93 2.35 27.25
CA ILE A 114 -5.77 1.38 27.94
C ILE A 114 -5.18 0.01 27.64
N GLY A 115 -4.51 -0.59 28.62
CA GLY A 115 -3.78 -1.86 28.51
C GLY A 115 -4.68 -3.09 28.27
N GLN A 116 -5.39 -3.13 27.15
CA GLN A 116 -6.02 -4.36 26.66
C GLN A 116 -5.11 -4.99 25.60
N CYS A 117 -4.58 -6.18 25.91
CA CYS A 117 -4.16 -7.12 24.87
C CYS A 117 -5.43 -7.56 24.13
N VAL A 118 -5.75 -6.88 23.03
CA VAL A 118 -6.95 -7.19 22.24
C VAL A 118 -6.62 -8.33 21.27
N LYS A 119 -7.56 -9.28 21.16
CA LYS A 119 -7.48 -10.55 20.41
C LYS A 119 -6.53 -10.52 19.21
N THR A 120 -5.49 -11.33 19.31
CA THR A 120 -4.56 -11.69 18.25
C THR A 120 -5.31 -12.26 17.05
N LEU A 121 -5.25 -11.59 15.89
CA LEU A 121 -5.61 -12.20 14.60
C LEU A 121 -4.70 -13.41 14.33
N VAL A 122 -5.28 -14.55 13.99
CA VAL A 122 -4.61 -15.65 13.28
C VAL A 122 -5.38 -15.92 12.00
#